data_AF-A0A9Y4JVB8-F1
#
_entry.id   AF-A0A9Y4JVB8-F1
#
_cell.length_a   1.000
_cell.length_b   1.000
_cell.length_c   1.000
_cell.angle_alpha   90.00
_cell.angle_beta   90.00
_cell.angle_gamma   90.00
#
_symmetry.space_group_name_H-M   'P 1'
#
loop_
_entity.id
_entity.type
_entity.pdbx_description
1 polymer ?
#
loop_
_entity_poly.entity_id
_entity_poly.type
_entity_poly.pdbx_seq_one_letter_code
_entity_poly.pdbx_strand_id
1 'polypeptide(L)'
;MYSLAYPKSSYQVMFTEEDVKFYLAELALALDHLHNLGIVYRDLKPENILLDEAGHIKLTDFGLSKESVDADKKAYSFCGTVEYMAPEVVNRRGHTQSADWWSLGVLMFEMLTGTLPFQGKDRNETMNMILKAKLGMPQFLSLEAQSLLRMLFKRNPANRLGAGPDGVEEIKRHAFFSTIDWNKLYRRELQPPFKPAAGKPDDTFCFDPEFTAKTPKDSPGIPPSANAHQLFKGFSFVAPTPMDENKSSPLLSILPIVQMHGGSAKFSDLYELQEDIGVGSYSICKRCVHRVSAMDYAVKIIDKSKRDPSEEIEILMRYGQHPNIITLKDVYDEGRYVYLVTELMKGGELLDKILRQKFFSEREASAVLYTITKTVDYLHCQGVVHRDLKPSNILYMDDSGNPDSIRICDFGFAKQLRGGNGLLLTPCYTANFVAPEVLMRQGYDAACDIWSLGVLLYTMLAGYTPFANGPNDTPEEILLRIGSGKFSLTGGNWDTVSDTSKDLLSHMLHVDPHQRYTAEQVLKHSWITCRDTLPHFQLTRHDAPHLVKGAMAATYSALSQKTSQPVLEPVAASSLAQRRSMKKLTSTDM
;
A
#
# COMPACT_ATOMS: atom_id res chain seq x y z
N MET A 1 2.46 25.61 -9.17
CA MET A 1 2.11 24.85 -10.40
C MET A 1 0.63 24.50 -10.33
N TYR A 2 -0.14 24.75 -11.39
CA TYR A 2 -1.61 24.62 -11.43
C TYR A 2 -1.99 23.40 -12.25
N SER A 3 -2.86 22.50 -11.80
CA SER A 3 -3.28 21.38 -12.66
C SER A 3 -4.24 21.85 -13.75
N LEU A 4 -4.05 21.36 -14.97
CA LEU A 4 -4.92 21.65 -16.12
C LEU A 4 -6.36 21.13 -15.90
N ALA A 5 -6.57 20.25 -14.91
CA ALA A 5 -7.87 19.64 -14.58
C ALA A 5 -8.86 20.55 -13.83
N TYR A 6 -8.41 21.69 -13.28
CA TYR A 6 -9.15 22.45 -12.26
C TYR A 6 -9.90 23.75 -12.67
N PRO A 7 -10.43 23.94 -13.90
CA PRO A 7 -11.47 24.97 -14.10
C PRO A 7 -12.89 24.46 -13.81
N LYS A 8 -13.07 23.36 -13.05
CA LYS A 8 -14.40 22.75 -12.77
C LYS A 8 -15.16 23.31 -11.55
N SER A 9 -14.91 24.55 -11.13
CA SER A 9 -15.76 25.27 -10.17
C SER A 9 -16.41 26.50 -10.80
N SER A 10 -17.73 26.38 -11.05
CA SER A 10 -18.75 27.43 -11.18
C SER A 10 -18.68 28.52 -12.28
N TYR A 11 -17.63 28.59 -13.10
CA TYR A 11 -17.64 29.42 -14.32
C TYR A 11 -16.98 28.66 -15.47
N GLN A 12 -17.78 28.18 -16.44
CA GLN A 12 -17.29 27.54 -17.66
C GLN A 12 -16.39 28.51 -18.45
N VAL A 13 -15.07 28.35 -18.32
CA VAL A 13 -14.15 28.75 -19.39
C VAL A 13 -13.93 27.48 -20.22
N MET A 14 -14.73 27.29 -21.27
CA MET A 14 -14.43 26.26 -22.26
C MET A 14 -13.15 26.68 -22.99
N PHE A 15 -12.15 25.79 -23.07
CA PHE A 15 -10.98 26.05 -23.90
C PHE A 15 -11.42 26.24 -25.35
N THR A 16 -10.96 27.33 -25.98
CA THR A 16 -11.13 27.52 -27.41
C THR A 16 -10.23 26.56 -28.18
N GLU A 17 -10.50 26.32 -29.47
CA GLU A 17 -9.62 25.51 -30.30
C GLU A 17 -8.18 26.06 -30.35
N GLU A 18 -8.00 27.38 -30.25
CA GLU A 18 -6.67 28.01 -30.18
C GLU A 18 -5.96 27.69 -28.85
N ASP A 19 -6.69 27.67 -27.74
CA ASP A 19 -6.11 27.32 -26.43
C ASP A 19 -5.68 25.85 -26.41
N VAL A 20 -6.55 24.96 -26.91
CA VAL A 20 -6.26 23.53 -27.02
C VAL A 20 -5.07 23.30 -27.95
N LYS A 21 -5.00 24.01 -29.07
CA LYS A 21 -3.88 23.92 -30.02
C LYS A 21 -2.55 24.28 -29.37
N PHE A 22 -2.50 25.34 -28.58
CA PHE A 22 -1.29 25.72 -27.85
C PHE A 22 -0.83 24.60 -26.90
N TYR A 23 -1.71 24.14 -26.00
CA TYR A 23 -1.35 23.13 -25.01
C TYR A 23 -1.01 21.76 -25.63
N LEU A 24 -1.72 21.35 -26.68
CA LEU A 24 -1.39 20.14 -27.42
C LEU A 24 -0.04 20.23 -28.13
N ALA A 25 0.33 21.41 -28.64
CA ALA A 25 1.63 21.61 -29.27
C ALA A 25 2.77 21.50 -28.24
N GLU A 26 2.60 22.05 -27.03
CA GLU A 26 3.59 21.86 -25.97
C GLU A 26 3.68 20.40 -25.53
N LEU A 27 2.54 19.71 -25.40
CA LEU A 27 2.51 18.29 -25.06
C LEU A 27 3.20 17.44 -26.13
N ALA A 28 3.00 17.76 -27.40
CA ALA A 28 3.67 17.08 -28.50
C ALA A 28 5.20 17.23 -28.43
N LEU A 29 5.71 18.42 -28.09
CA LEU A 29 7.15 18.65 -27.87
C LEU A 29 7.68 17.88 -26.66
N ALA A 30 6.91 17.83 -25.56
CA ALA A 30 7.29 17.10 -24.36
C ALA A 30 7.34 15.58 -24.62
N LEU A 31 6.34 15.03 -25.29
CA LEU A 31 6.29 13.62 -25.67
C LEU A 31 7.41 13.26 -26.67
N ASP A 32 7.67 14.10 -27.67
CA ASP A 32 8.77 13.91 -28.62
C ASP A 32 10.12 13.83 -27.90
N HIS A 33 10.36 14.72 -26.94
CA HIS A 33 11.57 14.66 -26.14
C HIS A 33 11.71 13.32 -25.40
N LEU A 34 10.64 12.83 -24.77
CA LEU A 34 10.63 11.53 -24.09
C LEU A 34 10.84 10.36 -25.06
N HIS A 35 10.17 10.38 -26.21
CA HIS A 35 10.27 9.34 -27.23
C HIS A 35 11.67 9.27 -27.83
N ASN A 36 12.34 10.41 -28.03
CA ASN A 36 13.74 10.47 -28.47
C ASN A 36 14.73 9.91 -27.44
N LEU A 37 14.36 9.93 -26.15
CA LEU A 37 15.09 9.26 -25.07
C LEU A 37 14.69 7.79 -24.92
N GLY A 38 13.81 7.26 -25.78
CA GLY A 38 13.32 5.89 -25.71
C GLY A 38 12.32 5.64 -24.57
N ILE A 39 11.74 6.69 -23.99
CA ILE A 39 10.79 6.63 -22.88
C ILE A 39 9.36 6.74 -23.41
N VAL A 40 8.48 5.81 -23.02
CA VAL A 40 7.03 5.91 -23.25
C VAL A 40 6.36 6.39 -21.97
N TYR A 41 5.51 7.43 -22.07
CA TYR A 41 4.95 8.10 -20.90
C TYR A 41 3.82 7.32 -20.22
N ARG A 42 2.87 6.81 -21.01
CA ARG A 42 1.81 5.84 -20.65
C ARG A 42 0.70 6.27 -19.69
N ASP A 43 0.73 7.47 -19.12
CA ASP A 43 -0.35 7.99 -18.28
C ASP A 43 -0.66 9.46 -18.58
N LEU A 44 -0.84 9.79 -19.86
CA LEU A 44 -1.21 11.13 -20.29
C LEU A 44 -2.69 11.40 -20.04
N LYS A 45 -2.95 12.29 -19.08
CA LYS A 45 -4.26 12.72 -18.60
C LYS A 45 -4.17 14.11 -17.95
N PRO A 46 -5.27 14.87 -17.81
CA PRO A 46 -5.27 16.23 -17.26
C PRO A 46 -4.62 16.33 -15.88
N GLU A 47 -4.78 15.32 -15.03
CA GLU A 47 -4.27 15.31 -13.65
C GLU A 47 -2.73 15.36 -13.60
N ASN A 48 -2.06 14.79 -14.60
CA ASN A 48 -0.60 14.72 -14.67
C ASN A 48 0.03 15.89 -15.45
N ILE A 49 -0.79 16.83 -15.93
CA ILE A 49 -0.36 18.01 -16.68
C ILE A 49 -0.51 19.24 -15.77
N LEU A 50 0.61 19.82 -15.37
CA LEU A 50 0.63 21.04 -14.55
C LEU A 50 1.04 22.25 -15.39
N LEU A 51 0.61 23.44 -15.00
CA LEU A 51 1.01 24.73 -15.54
C LEU A 51 1.98 25.41 -14.58
N ASP A 52 3.05 25.99 -15.11
CA ASP A 52 3.93 26.87 -14.34
C ASP A 52 3.32 28.27 -14.15
N GLU A 53 4.04 29.16 -13.44
CA GLU A 53 3.57 30.53 -13.13
C GLU A 53 3.36 31.40 -14.38
N ALA A 54 3.99 31.04 -15.49
CA ALA A 54 3.81 31.71 -16.77
C ALA A 54 2.64 31.11 -17.58
N GLY A 55 2.14 29.94 -17.19
CA GLY A 55 1.06 29.22 -17.88
C GLY A 55 1.54 28.15 -18.86
N HIS A 56 2.84 27.81 -18.88
CA HIS A 56 3.35 26.73 -19.74
C HIS A 56 3.19 25.37 -19.07
N ILE A 57 2.99 24.32 -19.86
CA ILE A 57 2.83 22.97 -19.30
C ILE A 57 4.14 22.41 -18.72
N LYS A 58 3.97 21.49 -17.79
CA LYS A 58 4.97 20.56 -17.26
C LYS A 58 4.28 19.19 -17.08
N LEU A 59 4.85 18.16 -17.71
CA LEU A 59 4.46 16.78 -17.43
C LEU A 59 5.01 16.37 -16.05
N THR A 60 4.19 15.67 -15.29
CA THR A 60 4.50 15.21 -13.94
C THR A 60 4.06 13.76 -13.77
N ASP A 61 4.50 13.08 -12.71
CA ASP A 61 4.18 11.66 -12.46
C ASP A 61 4.66 10.69 -13.57
N PHE A 62 5.97 10.41 -13.55
CA PHE A 62 6.59 9.38 -14.38
C PHE A 62 6.47 7.97 -13.77
N GLY A 63 5.63 7.78 -12.74
CA GLY A 63 5.51 6.51 -12.00
C GLY A 63 5.05 5.33 -12.87
N LEU A 64 4.42 5.63 -14.00
CA LEU A 64 4.01 4.66 -15.01
C LEU A 64 4.82 4.74 -16.30
N SER A 65 5.85 5.59 -16.41
CA SER A 65 6.69 5.66 -17.61
C SER A 65 7.62 4.43 -17.72
N LYS A 66 8.03 4.07 -18.93
CA LYS A 66 8.96 2.94 -19.14
C LYS A 66 9.95 3.23 -20.26
N GLU A 67 11.21 2.91 -19.99
CA GLU A 67 12.27 2.87 -21.01
C GLU A 67 12.09 1.64 -21.91
N SER A 68 12.20 1.81 -23.21
CA SER A 68 12.04 0.75 -24.21
C SER A 68 13.29 -0.14 -24.30
N VAL A 69 13.55 -0.92 -23.24
CA VAL A 69 14.77 -1.76 -23.10
C VAL A 69 14.67 -3.11 -23.86
N ASP A 70 13.48 -3.54 -24.27
CA ASP A 70 13.29 -4.83 -24.96
C ASP A 70 13.67 -4.75 -26.46
N ALA A 71 14.24 -5.83 -27.01
CA ALA A 71 14.69 -5.95 -28.40
C ALA A 71 13.63 -5.61 -29.46
N ASP A 72 12.34 -5.62 -29.09
CA ASP A 72 11.19 -5.30 -29.93
C ASP A 72 10.56 -3.90 -29.66
N LYS A 73 11.15 -3.07 -28.77
CA LYS A 73 10.66 -1.75 -28.35
C LYS A 73 9.20 -1.71 -27.84
N LYS A 74 8.69 -2.82 -27.29
CA LYS A 74 7.29 -2.94 -26.82
C LYS A 74 7.19 -3.10 -25.31
N ALA A 75 6.17 -2.46 -24.72
CA ALA A 75 5.76 -2.65 -23.33
C ALA A 75 4.47 -3.49 -23.25
N TYR A 76 4.40 -4.47 -22.35
CA TYR A 76 3.26 -5.41 -22.28
C TYR A 76 2.32 -5.16 -21.08
N SER A 77 2.66 -4.20 -20.22
CA SER A 77 1.90 -3.87 -19.01
C SER A 77 0.56 -3.20 -19.33
N PHE A 78 -0.51 -3.61 -18.64
CA PHE A 78 -1.79 -2.89 -18.65
C PHE A 78 -1.74 -1.81 -17.56
N CYS A 79 -1.42 -0.56 -17.92
CA CYS A 79 -1.25 0.57 -17.00
C CYS A 79 -1.79 1.87 -17.62
N GLY A 80 -2.14 2.84 -16.77
CA GLY A 80 -2.75 4.13 -17.14
C GLY A 80 -4.20 4.26 -16.67
N THR A 81 -4.82 5.41 -16.96
CA THR A 81 -6.26 5.64 -16.73
C THR A 81 -7.06 5.12 -17.93
N VAL A 82 -8.06 4.25 -17.70
CA VAL A 82 -8.67 3.38 -18.74
C VAL A 82 -9.22 4.19 -19.91
N GLU A 83 -9.85 5.32 -19.61
CA GLU A 83 -10.48 6.25 -20.53
C GLU A 83 -9.47 6.85 -21.52
N TYR A 84 -8.19 6.92 -21.14
CA TYR A 84 -7.07 7.46 -21.93
C TYR A 84 -6.24 6.36 -22.60
N MET A 85 -6.52 5.07 -22.34
CA MET A 85 -5.73 3.96 -22.86
C MET A 85 -5.98 3.70 -24.34
N ALA A 86 -4.90 3.43 -25.07
CA ALA A 86 -4.97 3.00 -26.47
C ALA A 86 -5.50 1.54 -26.61
N PRO A 87 -6.14 1.18 -27.73
CA PRO A 87 -6.70 -0.16 -27.96
C PRO A 87 -5.68 -1.30 -27.81
N GLU A 88 -4.42 -1.06 -28.18
CA GLU A 88 -3.33 -2.04 -28.04
C GLU A 88 -2.91 -2.26 -26.58
N VAL A 89 -3.03 -1.23 -25.73
CA VAL A 89 -2.82 -1.32 -24.28
C VAL A 89 -3.97 -2.13 -23.67
N VAL A 90 -5.21 -1.83 -24.08
CA VAL A 90 -6.40 -2.55 -23.62
C VAL A 90 -6.34 -4.04 -23.98
N ASN A 91 -5.91 -4.38 -25.20
CA ASN A 91 -5.78 -5.76 -25.67
C ASN A 91 -4.48 -6.47 -25.24
N ARG A 92 -3.60 -5.83 -24.47
CA ARG A 92 -2.31 -6.39 -24.02
C ARG A 92 -1.39 -6.90 -25.15
N ARG A 93 -1.46 -6.30 -26.35
CA ARG A 93 -0.72 -6.78 -27.53
C ARG A 93 0.73 -6.26 -27.61
N GLY A 94 1.23 -5.66 -26.53
CA GLY A 94 2.45 -4.87 -26.55
C GLY A 94 2.17 -3.47 -27.14
N HIS A 95 2.60 -2.41 -26.47
CA HIS A 95 2.41 -1.03 -26.89
C HIS A 95 3.75 -0.30 -27.01
N THR A 96 3.79 0.71 -27.86
CA THR A 96 4.98 1.55 -28.13
C THR A 96 4.65 3.01 -27.85
N GLN A 97 5.54 3.93 -28.21
CA GLN A 97 5.31 5.38 -28.18
C GLN A 97 3.99 5.84 -28.84
N SER A 98 3.47 5.04 -29.79
CA SER A 98 2.16 5.27 -30.42
C SER A 98 1.01 5.39 -29.43
N ALA A 99 1.09 4.75 -28.26
CA ALA A 99 0.04 4.80 -27.24
C ALA A 99 -0.14 6.21 -26.67
N ASP A 100 0.94 6.97 -26.50
CA ASP A 100 0.88 8.34 -25.99
C ASP A 100 0.13 9.27 -26.96
N TRP A 101 0.25 9.04 -28.28
CA TRP A 101 -0.51 9.79 -29.29
C TRP A 101 -2.00 9.50 -29.26
N TRP A 102 -2.42 8.30 -28.84
CA TRP A 102 -3.84 8.03 -28.59
C TRP A 102 -4.33 8.83 -27.39
N SER A 103 -3.59 8.81 -26.28
CA SER A 103 -3.93 9.56 -25.07
C SER A 103 -3.96 11.07 -25.33
N LEU A 104 -3.07 11.59 -26.20
CA LEU A 104 -3.10 12.98 -26.67
C LEU A 104 -4.41 13.29 -27.41
N GLY A 105 -4.92 12.33 -28.20
CA GLY A 105 -6.23 12.44 -28.86
C GLY A 105 -7.41 12.42 -27.90
N VAL A 106 -7.35 11.60 -26.84
CA VAL A 106 -8.36 11.60 -25.76
C VAL A 106 -8.39 12.96 -25.06
N LEU A 107 -7.22 13.48 -24.70
CA LEU A 107 -7.08 14.79 -24.06
C LEU A 107 -7.60 15.92 -24.96
N MET A 108 -7.23 15.92 -26.24
CA MET A 108 -7.76 16.87 -27.22
C MET A 108 -9.29 16.85 -27.25
N PHE A 109 -9.89 15.67 -27.34
CA PHE A 109 -11.34 15.53 -27.40
C PHE A 109 -12.00 16.04 -26.12
N GLU A 110 -11.45 15.71 -24.96
CA GLU A 110 -11.97 16.17 -23.68
C GLU A 110 -11.86 17.69 -23.52
N MET A 111 -10.72 18.30 -23.85
CA MET A 111 -10.55 19.74 -23.76
C MET A 111 -11.50 20.51 -24.69
N LEU A 112 -11.80 19.94 -25.86
CA LEU A 112 -12.68 20.57 -26.86
C LEU A 112 -14.18 20.36 -26.58
N THR A 113 -14.56 19.30 -25.87
CA THR A 113 -15.97 18.91 -25.70
C THR A 113 -16.45 18.90 -24.26
N GLY A 114 -15.54 18.92 -23.29
CA GLY A 114 -15.81 18.70 -21.87
C GLY A 114 -16.18 17.25 -21.52
N THR A 115 -16.11 16.33 -22.48
CA THR A 115 -16.53 14.92 -22.32
C THR A 115 -15.50 13.96 -22.91
N LEU A 116 -15.48 12.73 -22.44
CA LEU A 116 -14.58 11.69 -22.96
C LEU A 116 -15.14 11.06 -24.26
N PRO A 117 -14.28 10.72 -25.23
CA PRO A 117 -14.69 10.13 -26.51
C PRO A 117 -15.21 8.69 -26.37
N PHE A 118 -14.70 7.94 -25.38
CA PHE A 118 -15.07 6.56 -25.11
C PHE A 118 -15.26 6.39 -23.60
N GLN A 119 -16.51 6.39 -23.14
CA GLN A 119 -16.86 6.18 -21.75
C GLN A 119 -18.19 5.43 -21.65
N GLY A 120 -18.18 4.29 -20.99
CA GLY A 120 -19.37 3.49 -20.70
C GLY A 120 -19.79 3.62 -19.24
N LYS A 121 -20.89 2.97 -18.86
CA LYS A 121 -21.39 2.92 -17.48
C LYS A 121 -20.44 2.18 -16.54
N ASP A 122 -19.64 1.27 -17.10
CA ASP A 122 -18.62 0.53 -16.39
C ASP A 122 -17.34 0.41 -17.23
N ARG A 123 -16.30 -0.15 -16.60
CA ARG A 123 -14.98 -0.32 -17.21
C ARG A 123 -15.01 -1.25 -18.41
N ASN A 124 -15.83 -2.31 -18.40
CA ASN A 124 -15.90 -3.27 -19.49
C ASN A 124 -16.58 -2.66 -20.71
N GLU A 125 -17.64 -1.88 -20.50
CA GLU A 125 -18.29 -1.11 -21.56
C GLU A 125 -17.32 -0.06 -22.14
N THR A 126 -16.58 0.65 -21.28
CA THR A 126 -15.54 1.60 -21.70
C THR A 126 -14.45 0.94 -22.53
N MET A 127 -13.90 -0.21 -22.08
CA MET A 127 -12.93 -0.99 -22.87
C MET A 127 -13.52 -1.46 -24.19
N ASN A 128 -14.76 -1.97 -24.19
CA ASN A 128 -15.44 -2.36 -25.42
C ASN A 128 -15.61 -1.18 -26.39
N MET A 129 -15.91 0.03 -25.87
CA MET A 129 -16.00 1.24 -26.67
C MET A 129 -14.65 1.64 -27.26
N ILE A 130 -13.57 1.64 -26.48
CA ILE A 130 -12.20 1.88 -26.96
C ILE A 130 -11.87 0.91 -28.11
N LEU A 131 -12.19 -0.38 -27.92
CA LEU A 131 -11.88 -1.42 -28.90
C LEU A 131 -12.76 -1.39 -30.16
N LYS A 132 -14.04 -1.00 -30.06
CA LYS A 132 -15.02 -1.25 -31.14
C LYS A 132 -15.90 -0.06 -31.52
N ALA A 133 -16.14 0.91 -30.64
CA ALA A 133 -17.09 1.99 -30.91
C ALA A 133 -16.60 2.92 -32.04
N LYS A 134 -17.53 3.46 -32.82
CA LYS A 134 -17.20 4.53 -33.76
C LYS A 134 -17.05 5.84 -32.98
N LEU A 135 -16.03 6.63 -33.29
CA LEU A 135 -15.86 7.96 -32.70
C LEU A 135 -17.04 8.84 -33.14
N GLY A 136 -17.83 9.31 -32.17
CA GLY A 136 -18.86 10.32 -32.41
C GLY A 136 -18.20 11.67 -32.59
N MET A 137 -18.08 12.15 -33.83
CA MET A 137 -17.41 13.41 -34.12
C MET A 137 -18.38 14.60 -33.90
N PRO A 138 -18.09 15.53 -32.99
CA PRO A 138 -18.92 16.71 -32.82
C PRO A 138 -18.84 17.63 -34.04
N GLN A 139 -20.00 18.07 -34.56
CA GLN A 139 -20.08 18.89 -35.78
C GLN A 139 -19.62 20.34 -35.57
N PHE A 140 -19.54 20.79 -34.32
CA PHE A 140 -19.11 22.15 -33.99
C PHE A 140 -17.59 22.35 -34.04
N LEU A 141 -16.80 21.27 -34.13
CA LEU A 141 -15.35 21.34 -34.26
C LEU A 141 -14.93 21.68 -35.70
N SER A 142 -13.82 22.40 -35.85
CA SER A 142 -13.23 22.70 -37.16
C SER A 142 -12.88 21.43 -37.95
N LEU A 143 -12.82 21.53 -39.28
CA LEU A 143 -12.48 20.40 -40.14
C LEU A 143 -11.07 19.88 -39.83
N GLU A 144 -10.17 20.78 -39.44
CA GLU A 144 -8.81 20.53 -39.00
C GLU A 144 -8.80 19.75 -37.67
N ALA A 145 -9.54 20.20 -36.66
CA ALA A 145 -9.63 19.49 -35.38
C ALA A 145 -10.22 18.09 -35.55
N GLN A 146 -11.30 17.96 -36.33
CA GLN A 146 -11.89 16.67 -36.65
C GLN A 146 -10.94 15.76 -37.43
N SER A 147 -10.14 16.33 -38.34
CA SER A 147 -9.13 15.59 -39.10
C SER A 147 -8.06 15.02 -38.17
N LEU A 148 -7.53 15.85 -37.27
CA LEU A 148 -6.49 15.43 -36.33
C LEU A 148 -7.00 14.30 -35.43
N LEU A 149 -8.19 14.44 -34.84
CA LEU A 149 -8.82 13.41 -34.02
C LEU A 149 -9.02 12.08 -34.79
N ARG A 150 -9.42 12.13 -36.06
CA ARG A 150 -9.54 10.92 -36.90
C ARG A 150 -8.20 10.21 -37.13
N MET A 151 -7.11 10.96 -37.19
CA MET A 151 -5.77 10.42 -37.41
C MET A 151 -5.12 9.89 -36.11
N LEU A 152 -5.41 10.51 -34.96
CA LEU A 152 -4.96 10.05 -33.64
C LEU A 152 -5.76 8.81 -33.16
N PHE A 153 -7.06 8.73 -33.46
CA PHE A 153 -7.90 7.58 -33.08
C PHE A 153 -7.86 6.40 -34.06
N LYS A 154 -6.76 6.24 -34.80
CA LYS A 154 -6.51 5.01 -35.58
C LYS A 154 -6.20 3.87 -34.60
N ARG A 155 -7.03 2.83 -34.64
CA ARG A 155 -6.92 1.66 -33.75
C ARG A 155 -5.70 0.79 -34.02
N ASN A 156 -5.31 0.68 -35.29
CA ASN A 156 -4.03 0.08 -35.63
C ASN A 156 -2.93 1.10 -35.31
N PRO A 157 -2.02 0.82 -34.36
CA PRO A 157 -1.03 1.79 -33.93
C PRO A 157 -0.09 2.23 -35.05
N ALA A 158 0.22 1.34 -36.00
CA ALA A 158 1.08 1.64 -37.16
C ALA A 158 0.47 2.67 -38.12
N ASN A 159 -0.86 2.85 -38.10
CA ASN A 159 -1.56 3.81 -38.94
C ASN A 159 -1.86 5.13 -38.20
N ARG A 160 -1.43 5.24 -36.93
CA ARG A 160 -1.70 6.40 -36.08
C ARG A 160 -0.70 7.50 -36.39
N LEU A 161 -1.19 8.74 -36.48
CA LEU A 161 -0.32 9.90 -36.68
C LEU A 161 0.73 9.96 -35.57
N GLY A 162 2.00 10.15 -35.94
CA GLY A 162 3.12 10.18 -35.02
C GLY A 162 3.75 8.83 -34.71
N ALA A 163 3.20 7.72 -35.23
CA ALA A 163 3.78 6.38 -35.10
C ALA A 163 4.73 6.02 -36.26
N GLY A 164 4.74 6.81 -37.34
CA GLY A 164 5.61 6.62 -38.48
C GLY A 164 7.08 6.99 -38.21
N PRO A 165 7.97 6.80 -39.20
CA PRO A 165 9.41 7.08 -39.07
C PRO A 165 9.71 8.56 -38.79
N ASP A 166 8.82 9.46 -39.23
CA ASP A 166 8.93 10.91 -39.02
C ASP A 166 8.45 11.34 -37.62
N GLY A 167 7.87 10.42 -36.82
CA GLY A 167 7.47 10.66 -35.44
C GLY A 167 6.61 11.91 -35.27
N VAL A 168 6.98 12.77 -34.32
CA VAL A 168 6.23 14.01 -34.03
C VAL A 168 6.14 14.95 -35.24
N GLU A 169 7.05 14.88 -36.21
CA GLU A 169 7.03 15.80 -37.36
C GLU A 169 5.75 15.62 -38.21
N GLU A 170 5.15 14.43 -38.20
CA GLU A 170 3.84 14.21 -38.80
C GLU A 170 2.74 15.01 -38.08
N ILE A 171 2.83 15.11 -36.76
CA ILE A 171 1.91 15.91 -35.93
C ILE A 171 2.15 17.40 -36.18
N LYS A 172 3.42 17.84 -36.21
CA LYS A 172 3.78 19.24 -36.42
C LYS A 172 3.30 19.79 -37.76
N ARG A 173 3.27 18.95 -38.81
CA ARG A 173 2.80 19.30 -40.15
C ARG A 173 1.28 19.30 -40.31
N HIS A 174 0.52 18.78 -39.34
CA HIS A 174 -0.93 18.71 -39.46
C HIS A 174 -1.54 20.12 -39.46
N ALA A 175 -2.53 20.37 -40.35
CA ALA A 175 -3.12 21.70 -40.57
C ALA A 175 -3.68 22.37 -39.31
N PHE A 176 -4.12 21.58 -38.33
CA PHE A 176 -4.55 22.06 -37.01
C PHE A 176 -3.46 22.90 -36.31
N PHE A 177 -2.17 22.57 -36.48
CA PHE A 177 -1.06 23.30 -35.87
C PHE A 177 -0.41 24.34 -36.80
N SER A 178 -1.04 24.67 -37.94
CA SER A 178 -0.46 25.56 -38.97
C SER A 178 -0.10 26.96 -38.46
N THR A 179 -0.74 27.44 -37.39
CA THR A 179 -0.47 28.75 -36.78
C THR A 179 0.61 28.71 -35.69
N ILE A 180 1.09 27.52 -35.30
CA ILE A 180 2.11 27.37 -34.26
C ILE A 180 3.51 27.48 -34.86
N ASP A 181 4.27 28.47 -34.39
CA ASP A 181 5.72 28.50 -34.58
C ASP A 181 6.40 27.59 -33.54
N TRP A 182 6.68 26.36 -33.95
CA TRP A 182 7.26 25.32 -33.09
C TRP A 182 8.60 25.72 -32.47
N ASN A 183 9.40 26.53 -33.16
CA ASN A 183 10.70 26.97 -32.66
C ASN A 183 10.53 28.02 -31.56
N LYS A 184 9.62 28.97 -31.75
CA LYS A 184 9.25 29.94 -30.70
C LYS A 184 8.60 29.24 -29.50
N LEU A 185 7.74 28.25 -29.75
CA LEU A 185 7.11 27.48 -28.69
C LEU A 185 8.15 26.73 -27.85
N TYR A 186 9.10 26.05 -28.50
CA TYR A 186 10.19 25.34 -27.83
C TYR A 186 11.05 26.27 -26.96
N ARG A 187 11.30 27.50 -27.42
CA ARG A 187 12.01 28.54 -26.66
C ARG A 187 11.14 29.29 -25.64
N ARG A 188 9.87 28.91 -25.47
CA ARG A 188 8.89 29.55 -24.59
C ARG A 188 8.67 31.05 -24.91
N GLU A 189 8.76 31.41 -26.19
CA GLU A 189 8.56 32.78 -26.69
C GLU A 189 7.09 33.07 -27.06
N LEU A 190 6.26 32.03 -27.20
CA LEU A 190 4.82 32.18 -27.41
C LEU A 190 4.11 32.33 -26.05
N GLN A 191 3.21 33.32 -25.94
CA GLN A 191 2.47 33.55 -24.71
C GLN A 191 1.40 32.47 -24.48
N PRO A 192 1.35 31.86 -23.29
CA PRO A 192 0.30 30.92 -22.94
C PRO A 192 -1.10 31.56 -22.90
N PRO A 193 -2.15 30.84 -23.32
CA PRO A 193 -3.52 31.37 -23.34
C PRO A 193 -4.09 31.66 -21.95
N PHE A 194 -3.65 30.90 -20.93
CA PHE A 194 -4.05 31.11 -19.54
C PHE A 194 -2.82 31.28 -18.68
N LYS A 195 -2.70 32.48 -18.07
CA LYS A 195 -1.74 32.73 -17.01
C LYS A 195 -2.46 32.61 -15.67
N PRO A 196 -2.09 31.66 -14.81
CA PRO A 196 -2.70 31.52 -13.50
C PRO A 196 -2.50 32.76 -12.62
N ALA A 197 -3.46 33.04 -11.73
CA ALA A 197 -3.36 34.16 -10.79
C ALA A 197 -2.24 33.91 -9.76
N ALA A 198 -1.17 34.70 -9.82
CA ALA A 198 -0.04 34.58 -8.90
C ALA A 198 -0.39 35.16 -7.52
N GLY A 199 -0.57 34.28 -6.53
CA GLY A 199 -0.59 34.62 -5.10
C GLY A 199 0.82 34.63 -4.50
N LYS A 200 0.91 34.72 -3.16
CA LYS A 200 2.15 34.44 -2.42
C LYS A 200 2.58 32.97 -2.66
N PRO A 201 3.86 32.61 -2.46
CA PRO A 201 4.36 31.24 -2.69
C PRO A 201 3.57 30.14 -1.96
N ASP A 202 2.94 30.47 -0.84
CA ASP A 202 2.21 29.54 0.03
C ASP A 202 0.68 29.56 -0.16
N ASP A 203 0.18 30.34 -1.13
CA ASP A 203 -1.25 30.52 -1.34
C ASP A 203 -1.89 29.31 -2.03
N THR A 204 -2.90 28.69 -1.39
CA THR A 204 -3.59 27.50 -1.90
C THR A 204 -4.94 27.79 -2.58
N PHE A 205 -5.28 29.06 -2.80
CA PHE A 205 -6.62 29.50 -3.28
C PHE A 205 -7.06 28.92 -4.63
N CYS A 206 -6.15 28.33 -5.39
CA CYS A 206 -6.41 27.76 -6.72
C CYS A 206 -6.53 26.23 -6.72
N PHE A 207 -6.46 25.58 -5.55
CA PHE A 207 -6.78 24.18 -5.35
C PHE A 207 -8.18 24.10 -4.71
N ASP A 208 -8.98 23.13 -5.15
CA ASP A 208 -10.33 22.94 -4.61
C ASP A 208 -10.24 22.78 -3.07
N PRO A 209 -11.09 23.46 -2.28
CA PRO A 209 -11.11 23.34 -0.82
C PRO A 209 -11.16 21.91 -0.30
N GLU A 210 -11.69 20.97 -1.09
CA GLU A 210 -11.67 19.54 -0.78
C GLU A 210 -10.25 18.96 -0.66
N PHE A 211 -9.24 19.55 -1.30
CA PHE A 211 -7.84 19.12 -1.23
C PHE A 211 -7.04 19.94 -0.21
N THR A 212 -7.32 21.24 -0.08
CA THR A 212 -6.61 22.11 0.87
C THR A 212 -7.11 21.96 2.31
N ALA A 213 -8.34 21.47 2.50
CA ALA A 213 -8.89 21.14 3.82
C ALA A 213 -8.52 19.73 4.31
N LYS A 214 -7.88 18.90 3.47
CA LYS A 214 -7.34 17.60 3.87
C LYS A 214 -5.98 17.80 4.53
N THR A 215 -5.72 17.09 5.63
CA THR A 215 -4.39 17.05 6.23
C THR A 215 -3.39 16.55 5.19
N PRO A 216 -2.28 17.26 4.90
CA PRO A 216 -1.28 16.82 3.93
C PRO A 216 -0.84 15.39 4.26
N LYS A 217 -0.90 14.49 3.28
CA LYS A 217 -0.36 13.13 3.37
C LYS A 217 0.74 13.01 2.34
N ASP A 218 1.93 12.60 2.77
CA ASP A 218 3.02 12.33 1.84
C ASP A 218 2.62 11.26 0.83
N SER A 219 2.82 11.56 -0.46
CA SER A 219 2.79 10.54 -1.51
C SER A 219 3.90 9.53 -1.23
N PRO A 220 3.63 8.21 -1.24
CA PRO A 220 4.64 7.20 -0.93
C PRO A 220 5.65 7.11 -2.08
N GLY A 221 6.66 7.98 -2.06
CA GLY A 221 7.89 7.80 -2.81
C GLY A 221 8.79 6.81 -2.07
N ILE A 222 9.29 5.81 -2.79
CA ILE A 222 10.31 4.90 -2.26
C ILE A 222 11.53 5.74 -1.84
N PRO A 223 12.07 5.59 -0.63
CA PRO A 223 13.29 6.29 -0.25
C PRO A 223 14.43 5.88 -1.21
N PRO A 224 15.20 6.85 -1.76
CA PRO A 224 16.26 6.55 -2.71
C PRO A 224 17.32 5.64 -2.05
N SER A 225 17.66 4.52 -2.72
CA SER A 225 18.70 3.59 -2.25
C SER A 225 20.07 4.26 -2.19
N ALA A 226 21.01 3.69 -1.42
CA ALA A 226 22.36 4.23 -1.20
C ALA A 226 23.17 4.51 -2.48
N ASN A 227 22.74 4.02 -3.66
CA ASN A 227 23.36 4.29 -4.97
C ASN A 227 22.70 5.45 -5.75
N ALA A 228 21.85 6.27 -5.12
CA ALA A 228 21.14 7.38 -5.76
C ALA A 228 22.07 8.37 -6.49
N HIS A 229 23.27 8.59 -6.00
CA HIS A 229 24.27 9.44 -6.66
C HIS A 229 24.82 8.85 -7.98
N GLN A 230 24.69 7.53 -8.19
CA GLN A 230 24.99 6.88 -9.47
C GLN A 230 23.79 6.92 -10.43
N LEU A 231 22.55 6.92 -9.89
CA LEU A 231 21.30 7.06 -10.65
C LEU A 231 21.19 8.42 -11.36
N PHE A 232 21.85 9.46 -10.83
CA PHE A 232 21.88 10.79 -11.43
C PHE A 232 23.17 11.11 -12.18
N LYS A 233 24.02 10.11 -12.46
CA LYS A 233 25.26 10.31 -13.21
C LYS A 233 24.93 10.68 -14.67
N GLY A 234 24.99 11.98 -14.98
CA GLY A 234 24.61 12.55 -16.29
C GLY A 234 23.40 13.48 -16.24
N PHE A 235 22.77 13.69 -15.09
CA PHE A 235 21.70 14.69 -14.92
C PHE A 235 22.31 16.09 -14.73
N SER A 236 21.77 17.09 -15.42
CA SER A 236 22.28 18.46 -15.46
C SER A 236 21.97 19.30 -14.21
N PHE A 237 21.16 18.77 -13.29
CA PHE A 237 20.73 19.48 -12.09
C PHE A 237 21.43 18.95 -10.85
N VAL A 238 22.34 19.76 -10.31
CA VAL A 238 22.97 19.55 -9.00
C VAL A 238 22.40 20.63 -8.08
N ALA A 239 21.68 20.23 -7.04
CA ALA A 239 21.16 21.18 -6.06
C ALA A 239 22.33 21.94 -5.40
N PRO A 240 22.24 23.27 -5.19
CA PRO A 240 23.25 23.99 -4.45
C PRO A 240 23.38 23.39 -3.05
N THR A 241 24.60 23.00 -2.67
CA THR A 241 24.90 22.64 -1.29
C THR A 241 24.72 23.90 -0.43
N PRO A 242 23.93 23.85 0.66
CA PRO A 242 23.86 24.97 1.58
C PRO A 242 25.23 25.13 2.22
N MET A 243 25.92 26.24 1.93
CA MET A 243 27.13 26.61 2.64
C MET A 243 26.79 26.93 4.10
N ASP A 244 27.72 26.53 4.97
CA ASP A 244 27.75 26.81 6.41
C ASP A 244 27.39 28.26 6.75
N GLU A 245 26.36 28.44 7.59
CA GLU A 245 26.34 29.55 8.54
C GLU A 245 26.03 29.04 9.95
N ASN A 246 27.07 29.12 10.79
CA ASN A 246 27.03 28.99 12.23
C ASN A 246 26.01 29.95 12.86
N LYS A 247 25.01 29.43 13.58
CA LYS A 247 24.55 29.93 14.91
C LYS A 247 23.43 29.06 15.52
N SER A 248 23.82 28.28 16.52
CA SER A 248 23.10 27.88 17.75
C SER A 248 21.56 27.76 17.79
N SER A 249 21.13 26.52 18.09
CA SER A 249 19.98 26.08 18.94
C SER A 249 18.64 25.74 18.24
N PRO A 250 17.80 24.82 18.79
CA PRO A 250 17.67 23.46 18.23
C PRO A 250 16.22 23.02 17.91
N LEU A 251 16.12 21.83 17.30
CA LEU A 251 14.93 20.99 17.04
C LEU A 251 14.16 21.26 15.73
N LEU A 252 14.69 20.69 14.64
CA LEU A 252 13.86 20.18 13.55
C LEU A 252 14.20 18.70 13.34
N SER A 253 13.23 17.84 13.64
CA SER A 253 13.26 16.41 13.45
C SER A 253 13.41 16.07 11.97
N ILE A 254 14.64 15.73 11.56
CA ILE A 254 14.93 15.11 10.26
C ILE A 254 14.29 13.70 10.30
N LEU A 255 13.33 13.44 9.42
CA LEU A 255 12.74 12.11 9.24
C LEU A 255 13.86 11.10 8.92
N PRO A 256 13.96 9.95 9.62
CA PRO A 256 14.91 8.93 9.24
C PRO A 256 14.41 8.22 7.97
N ILE A 257 15.02 8.54 6.84
CA ILE A 257 14.90 7.76 5.60
C ILE A 257 15.47 6.36 5.89
N VAL A 258 14.65 5.31 5.82
CA VAL A 258 15.12 3.92 5.95
C VAL A 258 16.03 3.62 4.77
N GLN A 259 17.31 3.37 5.04
CA GLN A 259 18.28 3.02 4.02
C GLN A 259 18.21 1.52 3.71
N MET A 260 18.25 1.19 2.42
CA MET A 260 18.32 -0.20 1.94
C MET A 260 19.75 -0.47 1.47
N HIS A 261 20.44 -1.38 2.14
CA HIS A 261 21.83 -1.71 1.85
C HIS A 261 21.91 -3.00 1.01
N GLY A 262 22.07 -2.83 -0.30
CA GLY A 262 22.31 -3.91 -1.25
C GLY A 262 23.79 -4.04 -1.63
N GLY A 263 24.46 -5.08 -1.13
CA GLY A 263 25.74 -5.58 -1.63
C GLY A 263 27.03 -4.79 -1.29
N SER A 264 26.98 -3.52 -0.90
CA SER A 264 28.20 -2.72 -0.61
C SER A 264 28.47 -2.40 0.85
N ALA A 265 27.46 -2.39 1.73
CA ALA A 265 27.62 -2.14 3.16
C ALA A 265 27.04 -3.32 3.94
N LYS A 266 27.79 -3.80 4.93
CA LYS A 266 27.39 -4.93 5.80
C LYS A 266 26.76 -4.40 7.06
N PHE A 267 25.87 -5.19 7.67
CA PHE A 267 25.27 -4.87 8.96
C PHE A 267 26.36 -4.57 10.01
N SER A 268 27.40 -5.39 10.04
CA SER A 268 28.50 -5.29 11.00
C SER A 268 29.35 -4.02 10.89
N ASP A 269 29.26 -3.31 9.76
CA ASP A 269 30.01 -2.07 9.53
C ASP A 269 29.45 -0.92 10.39
N LEU A 270 28.13 -0.91 10.61
CA LEU A 270 27.43 0.16 11.32
C LEU A 270 26.84 -0.29 12.67
N TYR A 271 26.64 -1.58 12.88
CA TYR A 271 26.02 -2.12 14.09
C TYR A 271 26.87 -3.22 14.73
N GLU A 272 26.75 -3.32 16.05
CA GLU A 272 27.33 -4.38 16.85
C GLU A 272 26.22 -5.25 17.45
N LEU A 273 26.22 -6.57 17.15
CA LEU A 273 25.28 -7.52 17.74
C LEU A 273 25.53 -7.74 19.22
N GLN A 274 24.46 -7.93 19.97
CA GLN A 274 24.47 -8.20 21.40
C GLN A 274 23.64 -9.47 21.70
N GLU A 275 23.04 -9.54 22.89
CA GLU A 275 22.26 -10.69 23.35
C GLU A 275 20.99 -10.96 22.52
N ASP A 276 20.51 -12.20 22.59
CA ASP A 276 19.21 -12.60 22.04
C ASP A 276 18.08 -12.01 22.88
N ILE A 277 17.13 -11.34 22.21
CA ILE A 277 15.94 -10.75 22.84
C ILE A 277 14.64 -11.45 22.41
N GLY A 278 14.69 -12.29 21.38
CA GLY A 278 13.54 -13.10 20.96
C GLY A 278 13.88 -14.11 19.87
N VAL A 279 13.11 -15.20 19.80
CA VAL A 279 13.25 -16.24 18.77
C VAL A 279 11.89 -16.45 18.10
N GLY A 280 11.86 -16.30 16.78
CA GLY A 280 10.70 -16.62 15.94
C GLY A 280 10.93 -17.92 15.16
N SER A 281 9.90 -18.39 14.45
CA SER A 281 9.96 -19.66 13.71
C SER A 281 11.04 -19.72 12.62
N TYR A 282 11.36 -18.55 12.03
CA TYR A 282 12.32 -18.44 10.91
C TYR A 282 13.32 -17.29 11.11
N SER A 283 13.36 -16.69 12.31
CA SER A 283 14.13 -15.49 12.59
C SER A 283 14.62 -15.45 14.03
N ILE A 284 15.72 -14.74 14.25
CA ILE A 284 16.24 -14.46 15.59
C ILE A 284 16.29 -12.95 15.77
N CYS A 285 15.75 -12.46 16.88
CA CYS A 285 15.81 -11.06 17.27
C CYS A 285 16.92 -10.87 18.31
N LYS A 286 17.84 -9.95 18.04
CA LYS A 286 18.94 -9.56 18.93
C LYS A 286 18.88 -8.09 19.26
N ARG A 287 19.39 -7.69 20.43
CA ARG A 287 19.76 -6.29 20.65
C ARG A 287 20.99 -5.97 19.80
N CYS A 288 21.08 -4.77 19.27
CA CYS A 288 22.29 -4.27 18.62
C CYS A 288 22.53 -2.80 18.97
N VAL A 289 23.78 -2.36 18.89
CA VAL A 289 24.19 -0.98 19.16
C VAL A 289 24.73 -0.37 17.87
N HIS A 290 24.21 0.80 17.49
CA HIS A 290 24.76 1.53 16.36
C HIS A 290 26.11 2.15 16.74
N ARG A 291 27.17 1.82 16.00
CA ARG A 291 28.56 2.10 16.36
C ARG A 291 28.86 3.59 16.52
N VAL A 292 28.25 4.44 15.70
CA VAL A 292 28.53 5.89 15.69
C VAL A 292 27.71 6.63 16.75
N SER A 293 26.41 6.34 16.86
CA SER A 293 25.52 7.06 17.79
C SER A 293 25.46 6.44 19.18
N ALA A 294 26.03 5.23 19.36
CA ALA A 294 25.93 4.41 20.56
C ALA A 294 24.48 4.12 21.01
N MET A 295 23.52 4.20 20.08
CA MET A 295 22.11 4.01 20.37
C MET A 295 21.72 2.54 20.25
N ASP A 296 20.91 2.05 21.18
CA ASP A 296 20.37 0.69 21.17
C ASP A 296 19.21 0.53 20.16
N TYR A 297 19.23 -0.58 19.44
CA TYR A 297 18.21 -1.02 18.50
C TYR A 297 17.92 -2.52 18.70
N ALA A 298 16.84 -2.99 18.08
CA ALA A 298 16.59 -4.41 17.89
C ALA A 298 16.90 -4.76 16.43
N VAL A 299 17.47 -5.93 16.18
CA VAL A 299 17.66 -6.46 14.82
C VAL A 299 17.01 -7.83 14.71
N LYS A 300 16.10 -7.97 13.74
CA LYS A 300 15.51 -9.25 13.36
C LYS A 300 16.29 -9.82 12.19
N ILE A 301 16.93 -10.96 12.42
CA ILE A 301 17.76 -11.68 11.45
C ILE A 301 16.91 -12.80 10.85
N ILE A 302 16.66 -12.76 9.55
CA ILE A 302 15.76 -13.66 8.83
C ILE A 302 16.57 -14.50 7.82
N ASP A 303 16.41 -15.83 7.85
CA ASP A 303 17.01 -16.73 6.85
C ASP A 303 16.13 -16.77 5.58
N LYS A 304 16.58 -16.13 4.50
CA LYS A 304 15.85 -16.04 3.21
C LYS A 304 15.58 -17.41 2.60
N SER A 305 16.37 -18.44 2.95
CA SER A 305 16.11 -19.79 2.45
C SER A 305 14.87 -20.42 3.09
N LYS A 306 14.43 -19.93 4.25
CA LYS A 306 13.25 -20.45 4.97
C LYS A 306 12.02 -19.60 4.74
N ARG A 307 12.18 -18.28 4.60
CA ARG A 307 11.08 -17.33 4.45
C ARG A 307 11.53 -16.09 3.70
N ASP A 308 10.71 -15.65 2.74
CA ASP A 308 10.87 -14.37 2.06
C ASP A 308 10.35 -13.21 2.94
N PRO A 309 11.21 -12.25 3.35
CA PRO A 309 10.81 -11.13 4.19
C PRO A 309 10.28 -9.92 3.40
N SER A 310 10.22 -9.98 2.07
CA SER A 310 9.92 -8.81 1.22
C SER A 310 8.60 -8.10 1.59
N GLU A 311 7.54 -8.86 1.85
CA GLU A 311 6.23 -8.32 2.25
C GLU A 311 6.29 -7.65 3.63
N GLU A 312 7.03 -8.22 4.58
CA GLU A 312 7.21 -7.66 5.93
C GLU A 312 7.98 -6.33 5.86
N ILE A 313 9.02 -6.26 5.02
CA ILE A 313 9.79 -5.03 4.77
C ILE A 313 8.91 -3.94 4.17
N GLU A 314 8.16 -4.25 3.10
CA GLU A 314 7.30 -3.28 2.41
C GLU A 314 6.23 -2.70 3.35
N ILE A 315 5.58 -3.55 4.14
CA ILE A 315 4.60 -3.12 5.14
C ILE A 315 5.25 -2.21 6.19
N LEU A 316 6.41 -2.59 6.73
CA LEU A 316 7.08 -1.78 7.76
C LEU A 316 7.64 -0.46 7.21
N MET A 317 8.16 -0.45 5.98
CA MET A 317 8.60 0.79 5.32
C MET A 317 7.44 1.76 5.09
N ARG A 318 6.26 1.22 4.73
CA ARG A 318 5.09 2.04 4.39
C ARG A 318 4.29 2.51 5.61
N TYR A 319 4.16 1.66 6.63
CA TYR A 319 3.23 1.89 7.75
C TYR A 319 3.93 2.04 9.11
N GLY A 320 5.24 1.75 9.21
CA GLY A 320 6.01 1.84 10.46
C GLY A 320 6.22 3.25 11.02
N GLN A 321 5.75 4.28 10.30
CA GLN A 321 5.70 5.66 10.81
C GLN A 321 4.48 5.92 11.70
N HIS A 322 3.47 5.04 11.68
CA HIS A 322 2.34 5.16 12.59
C HIS A 322 2.84 5.02 14.04
N PRO A 323 2.42 5.89 14.97
CA PRO A 323 3.00 5.95 16.33
C PRO A 323 2.85 4.66 17.12
N ASN A 324 1.91 3.78 16.77
CA ASN A 324 1.70 2.51 17.45
C ASN A 324 2.10 1.27 16.63
N ILE A 325 2.88 1.44 15.56
CA ILE A 325 3.49 0.36 14.79
C ILE A 325 5.01 0.44 14.99
N ILE A 326 5.68 -0.71 15.15
CA ILE A 326 7.14 -0.73 15.30
C ILE A 326 7.83 -0.05 14.12
N THR A 327 8.72 0.90 14.41
CA THR A 327 9.44 1.63 13.35
C THR A 327 10.66 0.86 12.86
N LEU A 328 10.69 0.57 11.56
CA LEU A 328 11.87 0.11 10.84
C LEU A 328 12.85 1.27 10.63
N LYS A 329 14.12 1.04 10.93
CA LYS A 329 15.20 2.04 10.87
C LYS A 329 16.16 1.76 9.72
N ASP A 330 16.51 0.50 9.50
CA ASP A 330 17.51 0.10 8.51
C ASP A 330 17.27 -1.34 8.04
N VAL A 331 17.75 -1.66 6.83
CA VAL A 331 17.66 -3.00 6.24
C VAL A 331 18.96 -3.37 5.53
N TYR A 332 19.48 -4.55 5.87
CA TYR A 332 20.65 -5.15 5.20
C TYR A 332 20.28 -6.48 4.58
N ASP A 333 20.60 -6.67 3.30
CA ASP A 333 20.52 -7.95 2.61
C ASP A 333 21.93 -8.49 2.32
N GLU A 334 22.36 -9.48 3.10
CA GLU A 334 23.65 -10.14 2.96
C GLU A 334 23.52 -11.49 2.23
N GLY A 335 22.60 -11.56 1.27
CA GLY A 335 22.37 -12.73 0.43
C GLY A 335 21.48 -13.77 1.12
N ARG A 336 22.03 -14.52 2.06
CA ARG A 336 21.28 -15.56 2.80
C ARG A 336 20.44 -14.97 3.93
N TYR A 337 20.96 -13.96 4.62
CA TYR A 337 20.31 -13.35 5.77
C TYR A 337 19.89 -11.93 5.46
N VAL A 338 18.71 -11.56 5.95
CA VAL A 338 18.22 -10.18 5.98
C VAL A 338 18.16 -9.71 7.42
N TYR A 339 18.65 -8.51 7.67
CA TYR A 339 18.67 -7.86 8.97
C TYR A 339 17.71 -6.67 8.94
N LEU A 340 16.63 -6.74 9.72
CA LEU A 340 15.69 -5.63 9.90
C LEU A 340 16.00 -4.94 11.22
N VAL A 341 16.57 -3.74 11.14
CA VAL A 341 16.88 -2.93 12.33
C VAL A 341 15.66 -2.10 12.68
N THR A 342 15.15 -2.24 13.90
CA THR A 342 14.00 -1.51 14.41
C THR A 342 14.35 -0.81 15.72
N GLU A 343 13.48 0.08 16.17
CA GLU A 343 13.52 0.56 17.56
C GLU A 343 13.46 -0.61 18.56
N LEU A 344 14.18 -0.45 19.68
CA LEU A 344 14.20 -1.42 20.77
C LEU A 344 13.02 -1.18 21.71
N MET A 345 12.18 -2.20 21.90
CA MET A 345 11.06 -2.18 22.84
C MET A 345 11.57 -2.44 24.27
N LYS A 346 11.77 -1.39 25.07
CA LYS A 346 12.34 -1.51 26.42
C LYS A 346 11.30 -1.87 27.49
N GLY A 347 10.02 -1.59 27.23
CA GLY A 347 8.92 -1.79 28.18
C GLY A 347 8.34 -3.21 28.24
N GLY A 348 8.86 -4.13 27.44
CA GLY A 348 8.44 -5.53 27.40
C GLY A 348 7.06 -5.78 26.79
N GLU A 349 6.56 -7.01 26.96
CA GLU A 349 5.25 -7.43 26.45
C GLU A 349 4.08 -6.76 27.19
N LEU A 350 3.03 -6.39 26.45
CA LEU A 350 1.83 -5.73 26.97
C LEU A 350 1.23 -6.50 28.15
N LEU A 351 1.01 -7.80 27.96
CA LEU A 351 0.28 -8.62 28.93
C LEU A 351 1.09 -8.81 30.22
N ASP A 352 2.41 -8.92 30.15
CA ASP A 352 3.26 -9.02 31.35
C ASP A 352 3.14 -7.78 32.22
N LYS A 353 3.17 -6.61 31.58
CA LYS A 353 3.09 -5.33 32.29
C LYS A 353 1.72 -5.14 32.91
N ILE A 354 0.68 -5.41 32.13
CA ILE A 354 -0.71 -5.34 32.60
C ILE A 354 -0.93 -6.29 33.77
N LEU A 355 -0.55 -7.57 33.66
CA LEU A 355 -0.78 -8.56 34.72
C LEU A 355 0.01 -8.27 36.00
N ARG A 356 1.12 -7.54 35.93
CA ARG A 356 1.93 -7.13 37.10
C ARG A 356 1.48 -5.80 37.72
N GLN A 357 0.64 -5.02 37.04
CA GLN A 357 0.12 -3.77 37.59
C GLN A 357 -0.81 -4.05 38.76
N LYS A 358 -0.51 -3.44 39.92
CA LYS A 358 -1.34 -3.56 41.13
C LYS A 358 -2.74 -3.00 40.93
N PHE A 359 -2.86 -1.90 40.19
CA PHE A 359 -4.14 -1.25 39.90
C PHE A 359 -4.40 -1.33 38.41
N PHE A 360 -5.41 -2.13 38.03
CA PHE A 360 -5.88 -2.27 36.66
C PHE A 360 -7.38 -2.52 36.68
N SER A 361 -8.11 -1.75 35.88
CA SER A 361 -9.56 -1.63 35.83
C SER A 361 -10.05 -1.68 34.38
N GLU A 362 -11.37 -1.70 34.20
CA GLU A 362 -11.97 -1.63 32.86
C GLU A 362 -11.56 -0.37 32.10
N ARG A 363 -11.31 0.75 32.80
CA ARG A 363 -10.87 1.98 32.16
C ARG A 363 -9.49 1.83 31.52
N GLU A 364 -8.52 1.27 32.25
CA GLU A 364 -7.18 1.03 31.67
C GLU A 364 -7.26 -0.01 30.55
N ALA A 365 -8.06 -1.06 30.71
CA ALA A 365 -8.28 -2.06 29.66
C ALA A 365 -8.89 -1.43 28.39
N SER A 366 -9.86 -0.52 28.54
CA SER A 366 -10.50 0.20 27.43
C SER A 366 -9.53 1.15 26.73
N ALA A 367 -8.68 1.86 27.48
CA ALA A 367 -7.64 2.72 26.90
C ALA A 367 -6.61 1.91 26.10
N VAL A 368 -6.15 0.77 26.63
CA VAL A 368 -5.25 -0.15 25.93
C VAL A 368 -5.91 -0.69 24.66
N LEU A 369 -7.15 -1.20 24.76
CA LEU A 369 -7.86 -1.76 23.61
C LEU A 369 -8.11 -0.69 22.54
N TYR A 370 -8.51 0.52 22.93
CA TYR A 370 -8.70 1.64 22.00
C TYR A 370 -7.45 1.90 21.16
N THR A 371 -6.27 2.02 21.78
CA THR A 371 -5.01 2.29 21.06
C THR A 371 -4.68 1.17 20.07
N ILE A 372 -4.82 -0.09 20.49
CA ILE A 372 -4.52 -1.25 19.64
C ILE A 372 -5.54 -1.34 18.49
N THR A 373 -6.84 -1.29 18.79
CA THR A 373 -7.90 -1.38 17.78
C THR A 373 -7.84 -0.22 16.80
N LYS A 374 -7.52 1.01 17.22
CA LYS A 374 -7.32 2.16 16.32
C LYS A 374 -6.18 1.92 15.33
N THR A 375 -5.11 1.27 15.78
CA THR A 375 -3.98 0.90 14.93
C THR A 375 -4.34 -0.23 13.96
N VAL A 376 -5.12 -1.21 14.42
CA VAL A 376 -5.62 -2.30 13.57
C VAL A 376 -6.62 -1.78 12.53
N ASP A 377 -7.51 -0.87 12.91
CA ASP A 377 -8.44 -0.21 11.99
C ASP A 377 -7.69 0.57 10.90
N TYR A 378 -6.64 1.30 11.28
CA TYR A 378 -5.74 1.96 10.33
C TYR A 378 -5.14 0.95 9.34
N LEU A 379 -4.59 -0.16 9.81
CA LEU A 379 -4.03 -1.22 8.95
C LEU A 379 -5.09 -1.83 8.02
N HIS A 380 -6.25 -2.19 8.56
CA HIS A 380 -7.36 -2.79 7.82
C HIS A 380 -7.86 -1.83 6.73
N CYS A 381 -8.00 -0.54 7.03
CA CYS A 381 -8.34 0.50 6.06
C CYS A 381 -7.30 0.66 4.96
N GLN A 382 -6.03 0.34 5.22
CA GLN A 382 -4.95 0.31 4.23
C GLN A 382 -4.83 -1.04 3.51
N GLY A 383 -5.75 -1.97 3.74
CA GLY A 383 -5.73 -3.31 3.13
C GLY A 383 -4.68 -4.25 3.72
N VAL A 384 -4.11 -3.94 4.89
CA VAL A 384 -3.16 -4.80 5.60
C VAL A 384 -3.88 -5.56 6.69
N VAL A 385 -3.73 -6.89 6.69
CA VAL A 385 -4.18 -7.77 7.79
C VAL A 385 -2.95 -8.35 8.48
N HIS A 386 -2.92 -8.36 9.82
CA HIS A 386 -1.72 -8.76 10.56
C HIS A 386 -1.56 -10.28 10.65
N ARG A 387 -2.66 -11.01 10.89
CA ARG A 387 -2.74 -12.49 10.90
C ARG A 387 -1.94 -13.20 11.99
N ASP A 388 -1.31 -12.46 12.89
CA ASP A 388 -0.56 -12.99 14.06
C ASP A 388 -0.58 -11.97 15.21
N LEU A 389 -1.76 -11.39 15.47
CA LEU A 389 -2.00 -10.38 16.51
C LEU A 389 -2.08 -11.00 17.91
N LYS A 390 -1.06 -11.76 18.29
CA LYS A 390 -0.95 -12.36 19.63
C LYS A 390 -0.42 -11.35 20.65
N PRO A 391 -0.76 -11.50 21.95
CA PRO A 391 -0.30 -10.56 22.98
C PRO A 391 1.22 -10.39 23.08
N SER A 392 2.02 -11.41 22.74
CA SER A 392 3.49 -11.32 22.73
C SER A 392 4.05 -10.50 21.57
N ASN A 393 3.24 -10.18 20.57
CA ASN A 393 3.58 -9.28 19.46
C ASN A 393 3.14 -7.83 19.73
N ILE A 394 2.63 -7.52 20.92
CA ILE A 394 2.26 -6.16 21.31
C ILE A 394 3.13 -5.76 22.49
N LEU A 395 3.99 -4.77 22.29
CA LEU A 395 5.03 -4.39 23.23
C LEU A 395 4.92 -2.92 23.62
N TYR A 396 5.50 -2.58 24.77
CA TYR A 396 5.72 -1.20 25.17
C TYR A 396 7.11 -0.73 24.73
N MET A 397 7.17 0.45 24.13
CA MET A 397 8.42 1.14 23.80
C MET A 397 9.25 1.41 25.06
N ASP A 398 8.60 1.75 26.17
CA ASP A 398 9.25 2.17 27.41
C ASP A 398 8.49 1.73 28.68
N ASP A 399 9.08 2.01 29.84
CA ASP A 399 8.53 1.61 31.13
C ASP A 399 7.37 2.47 31.64
N SER A 400 6.92 3.51 30.93
CA SER A 400 5.85 4.42 31.38
C SER A 400 4.51 3.72 31.63
N GLY A 401 4.21 2.67 30.85
CA GLY A 401 2.91 2.00 30.88
C GLY A 401 1.79 2.83 30.24
N ASN A 402 2.12 3.95 29.60
CA ASN A 402 1.17 4.76 28.85
C ASN A 402 0.73 3.99 27.59
N PRO A 403 -0.58 3.87 27.30
CA PRO A 403 -1.08 3.31 26.04
C PRO A 403 -0.40 3.89 24.79
N ASP A 404 0.00 5.17 24.77
CA ASP A 404 0.68 5.78 23.62
C ASP A 404 2.06 5.15 23.31
N SER A 405 2.68 4.50 24.30
CA SER A 405 3.95 3.79 24.14
C SER A 405 3.76 2.36 23.60
N ILE A 406 2.53 1.91 23.36
CA ILE A 406 2.25 0.59 22.75
C ILE A 406 2.69 0.57 21.29
N ARG A 407 3.34 -0.52 20.87
CA ARG A 407 3.73 -0.83 19.48
C ARG A 407 3.25 -2.23 19.11
N ILE A 408 2.54 -2.34 17.99
CA ILE A 408 2.30 -3.61 17.31
C ILE A 408 3.58 -4.00 16.58
N CYS A 409 4.04 -5.22 16.81
CA CYS A 409 5.30 -5.76 16.33
C CYS A 409 5.08 -7.06 15.54
N ASP A 410 6.14 -7.52 14.86
CA ASP A 410 6.18 -8.77 14.09
C ASP A 410 5.12 -8.87 12.97
N PHE A 411 5.36 -8.15 11.89
CA PHE A 411 4.54 -8.19 10.68
C PHE A 411 4.87 -9.38 9.78
N GLY A 412 5.46 -10.45 10.33
CA GLY A 412 5.96 -11.54 9.53
C GLY A 412 4.90 -12.41 8.85
N PHE A 413 3.69 -12.42 9.39
CA PHE A 413 2.54 -13.10 8.78
C PHE A 413 1.56 -12.13 8.14
N ALA A 414 1.84 -10.83 8.26
CA ALA A 414 1.01 -9.77 7.72
C ALA A 414 0.96 -9.88 6.20
N LYS A 415 -0.18 -9.47 5.65
CA LYS A 415 -0.42 -9.53 4.23
C LYS A 415 -1.10 -8.27 3.76
N GLN A 416 -0.57 -7.68 2.71
CA GLN A 416 -1.19 -6.54 2.06
C GLN A 416 -2.07 -7.03 0.92
N LEU A 417 -3.26 -6.43 0.80
CA LEU A 417 -4.18 -6.76 -0.28
C LEU A 417 -3.59 -6.33 -1.61
N ARG A 418 -3.53 -7.29 -2.54
CA ARG A 418 -3.09 -7.06 -3.91
C ARG A 418 -4.12 -7.58 -4.89
N GLY A 419 -4.28 -6.88 -6.01
CA GLY A 419 -5.06 -7.37 -7.15
C GLY A 419 -4.35 -8.54 -7.83
N GLY A 420 -5.05 -9.26 -8.73
CA GLY A 420 -4.45 -10.36 -9.49
C GLY A 420 -3.26 -9.98 -10.39
N ASN A 421 -2.98 -8.69 -10.53
CA ASN A 421 -1.83 -8.11 -11.21
C ASN A 421 -0.71 -7.61 -10.27
N GLY A 422 -0.82 -7.85 -8.96
CA GLY A 422 0.16 -7.44 -7.95
C GLY A 422 0.05 -5.99 -7.45
N LEU A 423 -0.89 -5.19 -7.98
CA LEU A 423 -1.11 -3.82 -7.50
C LEU A 423 -1.71 -3.83 -6.09
N LEU A 424 -1.22 -2.93 -5.24
CA LEU A 424 -1.75 -2.72 -3.90
C LEU A 424 -3.19 -2.18 -3.96
N LEU A 425 -4.05 -2.73 -3.13
CA LEU A 425 -5.47 -2.40 -3.12
C LEU A 425 -5.90 -1.87 -1.76
N THR A 426 -6.80 -0.89 -1.79
CA THR A 426 -7.41 -0.34 -0.58
C THR A 426 -8.89 -0.76 -0.57
N PRO A 427 -9.43 -1.33 0.53
CA PRO A 427 -10.79 -1.87 0.55
C PRO A 427 -11.87 -0.85 0.20
N CYS A 428 -11.65 0.43 0.51
CA CYS A 428 -12.65 1.48 0.43
C CYS A 428 -12.93 2.04 -0.99
N TYR A 429 -12.19 1.64 -2.03
CA TYR A 429 -12.41 2.17 -3.39
C TYR A 429 -12.26 1.14 -4.53
N THR A 430 -11.83 -0.10 -4.24
CA THR A 430 -11.42 -1.06 -5.29
C THR A 430 -12.07 -2.45 -5.19
N ALA A 431 -13.06 -2.64 -4.31
CA ALA A 431 -13.73 -3.94 -4.08
C ALA A 431 -14.31 -4.58 -5.36
N ASN A 432 -14.68 -3.79 -6.37
CA ASN A 432 -15.26 -4.29 -7.62
C ASN A 432 -14.28 -5.07 -8.53
N PHE A 433 -12.96 -5.03 -8.25
CA PHE A 433 -11.92 -5.65 -9.08
C PHE A 433 -11.18 -6.81 -8.40
N VAL A 434 -11.60 -7.17 -7.18
CA VAL A 434 -10.97 -8.22 -6.39
C VAL A 434 -11.80 -9.48 -6.49
N ALA A 435 -11.15 -10.61 -6.77
CA ALA A 435 -11.85 -11.88 -6.84
C ALA A 435 -12.58 -12.15 -5.51
N PRO A 436 -13.84 -12.62 -5.53
CA PRO A 436 -14.66 -12.77 -4.34
C PRO A 436 -13.99 -13.64 -3.27
N GLU A 437 -13.25 -14.68 -3.66
CA GLU A 437 -12.48 -15.52 -2.75
C GLU A 437 -11.32 -14.79 -2.05
N VAL A 438 -10.73 -13.77 -2.69
CA VAL A 438 -9.67 -12.94 -2.09
C VAL A 438 -10.27 -11.96 -1.10
N LEU A 439 -11.41 -11.34 -1.41
CA LEU A 439 -12.14 -10.48 -0.47
C LEU A 439 -12.69 -11.27 0.71
N MET A 440 -13.28 -12.44 0.46
CA MET A 440 -13.77 -13.33 1.52
C MET A 440 -12.63 -13.77 2.44
N ARG A 441 -11.49 -14.16 1.88
CA ARG A 441 -10.31 -14.53 2.65
C ARG A 441 -9.75 -13.36 3.45
N GLN A 442 -9.71 -12.16 2.87
CA GLN A 442 -9.25 -10.99 3.60
C GLN A 442 -10.21 -10.56 4.70
N GLY A 443 -11.52 -10.58 4.45
CA GLY A 443 -12.54 -10.33 5.47
C GLY A 443 -12.44 -11.35 6.61
N TYR A 444 -12.18 -12.61 6.29
CA TYR A 444 -11.88 -13.65 7.27
C TYR A 444 -10.59 -13.34 8.06
N ASP A 445 -9.49 -13.01 7.39
CA ASP A 445 -8.20 -12.68 8.03
C ASP A 445 -8.33 -11.42 8.93
N ALA A 446 -9.07 -10.40 8.50
CA ALA A 446 -9.38 -9.22 9.31
C ALA A 446 -10.24 -9.57 10.53
N ALA A 447 -11.23 -10.45 10.38
CA ALA A 447 -12.00 -10.96 11.50
C ALA A 447 -11.15 -11.80 12.48
N CYS A 448 -10.08 -12.47 12.02
CA CYS A 448 -9.13 -13.16 12.89
C CYS A 448 -8.29 -12.20 13.74
N ASP A 449 -7.93 -11.04 13.19
CA ASP A 449 -7.28 -9.98 13.97
C ASP A 449 -8.21 -9.50 15.11
N ILE A 450 -9.50 -9.27 14.83
CA ILE A 450 -10.48 -8.88 15.86
C ILE A 450 -10.71 -9.97 16.91
N TRP A 451 -10.76 -11.24 16.49
CA TRP A 451 -10.82 -12.36 17.43
C TRP A 451 -9.64 -12.34 18.40
N SER A 452 -8.43 -12.10 17.89
CA SER A 452 -7.22 -12.02 18.71
C SER A 452 -7.29 -10.86 19.71
N LEU A 453 -7.82 -9.71 19.30
CA LEU A 453 -8.10 -8.59 20.22
C LEU A 453 -9.18 -8.94 21.26
N GLY A 454 -10.17 -9.76 20.92
CA GLY A 454 -11.15 -10.29 21.85
C GLY A 454 -10.52 -11.21 22.91
N VAL A 455 -9.61 -12.09 22.49
CA VAL A 455 -8.84 -12.95 23.41
C VAL A 455 -7.98 -12.11 24.35
N LEU A 456 -7.35 -11.04 23.83
CA LEU A 456 -6.60 -10.09 24.63
C LEU A 456 -7.50 -9.37 25.65
N LEU A 457 -8.65 -8.82 25.21
CA LEU A 457 -9.62 -8.16 26.09
C LEU A 457 -10.12 -9.09 27.20
N TYR A 458 -10.52 -10.32 26.85
CA TYR A 458 -10.92 -11.34 27.83
C TYR A 458 -9.83 -11.52 28.88
N THR A 459 -8.59 -11.70 28.44
CA THR A 459 -7.46 -11.94 29.35
C THR A 459 -7.15 -10.74 30.22
N MET A 460 -7.31 -9.53 29.70
CA MET A 460 -7.18 -8.30 30.49
C MET A 460 -8.26 -8.21 31.59
N LEU A 461 -9.51 -8.57 31.29
CA LEU A 461 -10.62 -8.48 32.25
C LEU A 461 -10.63 -9.63 33.27
N ALA A 462 -10.42 -10.86 32.80
CA ALA A 462 -10.52 -12.06 33.61
C ALA A 462 -9.24 -12.42 34.35
N GLY A 463 -8.07 -12.04 33.81
CA GLY A 463 -6.76 -12.48 34.32
C GLY A 463 -6.37 -13.90 33.92
N TYR A 464 -7.14 -14.57 33.06
CA TYR A 464 -6.87 -15.87 32.48
C TYR A 464 -7.41 -15.92 31.03
N THR A 465 -7.02 -16.92 30.24
CA THR A 465 -7.41 -16.98 28.82
C THR A 465 -8.78 -17.63 28.61
N PRO A 466 -9.56 -17.28 27.57
CA PRO A 466 -10.92 -17.78 27.39
C PRO A 466 -11.02 -19.26 27.02
N PHE A 467 -9.99 -19.84 26.40
CA PHE A 467 -10.09 -21.17 25.77
C PHE A 467 -9.07 -22.19 26.28
N ALA A 468 -8.02 -21.78 26.99
CA ALA A 468 -7.05 -22.66 27.62
C ALA A 468 -6.97 -22.41 29.13
N ASN A 469 -7.00 -23.48 29.91
CA ASN A 469 -6.87 -23.42 31.36
C ASN A 469 -5.40 -23.34 31.81
N GLY A 470 -4.46 -23.74 30.96
CA GLY A 470 -3.04 -23.77 31.24
C GLY A 470 -2.21 -24.22 30.04
N PRO A 471 -0.87 -24.27 30.17
CA PRO A 471 0.03 -24.74 29.11
C PRO A 471 -0.12 -26.24 28.77
N ASN A 472 -0.75 -27.02 29.64
CA ASN A 472 -0.88 -28.47 29.49
C ASN A 472 -2.16 -28.89 28.75
N ASP A 473 -3.05 -27.95 28.43
CA ASP A 473 -4.26 -28.25 27.65
C ASP A 473 -3.87 -28.75 26.26
N THR A 474 -4.55 -29.78 25.78
CA THR A 474 -4.28 -30.35 24.45
C THR A 474 -4.84 -29.44 23.35
N PRO A 475 -4.20 -29.39 22.17
CA PRO A 475 -4.73 -28.65 21.03
C PRO A 475 -6.18 -29.00 20.70
N GLU A 476 -6.55 -30.28 20.79
CA GLU A 476 -7.90 -30.77 20.51
C GLU A 476 -8.94 -30.20 21.46
N GLU A 477 -8.64 -30.16 22.76
CA GLU A 477 -9.53 -29.57 23.77
C GLU A 477 -9.70 -28.06 23.56
N ILE A 478 -8.61 -27.36 23.26
CA ILE A 478 -8.65 -25.91 23.01
C ILE A 478 -9.48 -25.60 21.76
N LEU A 479 -9.23 -26.33 20.66
CA LEU A 479 -9.99 -26.19 19.41
C LEU A 479 -11.47 -26.54 19.59
N LEU A 480 -11.80 -27.53 20.42
CA LEU A 480 -13.19 -27.85 20.74
C LEU A 480 -13.89 -26.69 21.45
N ARG A 481 -13.22 -26.04 22.43
CA ARG A 481 -13.78 -24.88 23.13
C ARG A 481 -13.97 -23.70 22.18
N ILE A 482 -12.95 -23.39 21.35
CA ILE A 482 -13.03 -22.36 20.31
C ILE A 482 -14.19 -22.62 19.35
N GLY A 483 -14.28 -23.84 18.81
CA GLY A 483 -15.33 -24.23 17.86
C GLY A 483 -16.73 -24.23 18.46
N SER A 484 -16.85 -24.47 19.77
CA SER A 484 -18.14 -24.38 20.47
C SER A 484 -18.61 -22.94 20.69
N GLY A 485 -17.71 -21.96 20.63
CA GLY A 485 -18.01 -20.55 20.93
C GLY A 485 -18.33 -20.24 22.38
N LYS A 486 -18.21 -21.21 23.28
CA LYS A 486 -18.57 -21.05 24.69
C LYS A 486 -17.35 -20.65 25.51
N PHE A 487 -17.45 -19.51 26.17
CA PHE A 487 -16.51 -19.05 27.20
C PHE A 487 -17.31 -18.50 28.40
N SER A 488 -16.73 -18.57 29.60
CA SER A 488 -17.43 -18.09 30.80
C SER A 488 -17.39 -16.56 30.90
N LEU A 489 -18.53 -15.96 31.19
CA LEU A 489 -18.73 -14.55 31.51
C LEU A 489 -19.37 -14.37 32.90
N THR A 490 -19.21 -15.38 33.77
CA THR A 490 -19.73 -15.40 35.14
C THR A 490 -18.67 -15.91 36.10
N GLY A 491 -18.73 -15.47 37.36
CA GLY A 491 -17.80 -15.85 38.42
C GLY A 491 -16.50 -15.05 38.43
N GLY A 492 -15.97 -14.82 39.63
CA GLY A 492 -14.71 -14.10 39.81
C GLY A 492 -14.84 -12.63 39.41
N ASN A 493 -13.95 -12.11 38.57
CA ASN A 493 -14.05 -10.72 38.10
C ASN A 493 -15.35 -10.46 37.33
N TRP A 494 -15.88 -11.46 36.64
CA TRP A 494 -17.07 -11.29 35.79
C TRP A 494 -18.33 -10.88 36.56
N ASP A 495 -18.37 -11.10 37.88
CA ASP A 495 -19.47 -10.65 38.73
C ASP A 495 -19.45 -9.12 38.94
N THR A 496 -18.28 -8.49 38.75
CA THR A 496 -18.08 -7.03 38.90
C THR A 496 -17.87 -6.30 37.57
N VAL A 497 -17.44 -7.03 36.55
CA VAL A 497 -17.19 -6.50 35.20
C VAL A 497 -18.51 -6.12 34.53
N SER A 498 -18.54 -4.92 33.93
CA SER A 498 -19.73 -4.29 33.37
C SER A 498 -20.37 -5.10 32.24
N ASP A 499 -21.70 -5.02 32.12
CA ASP A 499 -22.43 -5.69 31.05
C ASP A 499 -22.07 -5.15 29.67
N THR A 500 -21.69 -3.87 29.56
CA THR A 500 -21.22 -3.27 28.30
C THR A 500 -19.89 -3.88 27.83
N SER A 501 -19.00 -4.26 28.75
CA SER A 501 -17.76 -4.96 28.38
C SER A 501 -18.02 -6.39 27.89
N LYS A 502 -18.96 -7.10 28.56
CA LYS A 502 -19.39 -8.46 28.20
C LYS A 502 -20.05 -8.47 26.82
N ASP A 503 -20.88 -7.45 26.55
CA ASP A 503 -21.51 -7.25 25.25
C ASP A 503 -20.46 -7.07 24.14
N LEU A 504 -19.51 -6.15 24.30
CA LEU A 504 -18.42 -5.98 23.34
C LEU A 504 -17.65 -7.28 23.10
N LEU A 505 -17.32 -7.99 24.18
CA LEU A 505 -16.54 -9.23 24.10
C LEU A 505 -17.30 -10.33 23.34
N SER A 506 -18.61 -10.42 23.53
CA SER A 506 -19.45 -11.38 22.79
C SER A 506 -19.42 -11.15 21.27
N HIS A 507 -19.35 -9.89 20.84
CA HIS A 507 -19.25 -9.52 19.43
C HIS A 507 -17.84 -9.73 18.85
N MET A 508 -16.78 -9.53 19.65
CA MET A 508 -15.39 -9.77 19.22
C MET A 508 -15.03 -11.26 19.16
N LEU A 509 -15.57 -12.08 20.08
CA LEU A 509 -15.36 -13.53 20.15
C LEU A 509 -16.51 -14.33 19.53
N HIS A 510 -17.28 -13.72 18.64
CA HIS A 510 -18.32 -14.42 17.90
C HIS A 510 -17.69 -15.48 16.97
N VAL A 511 -18.18 -16.72 16.99
CA VAL A 511 -17.61 -17.84 16.22
C VAL A 511 -17.70 -17.60 14.72
N ASP A 512 -18.87 -17.14 14.26
CA ASP A 512 -19.06 -16.75 12.87
C ASP A 512 -18.33 -15.42 12.58
N PRO A 513 -17.32 -15.41 11.69
CA PRO A 513 -16.56 -14.20 11.36
C PRO A 513 -17.40 -13.12 10.66
N HIS A 514 -18.55 -13.47 10.06
CA HIS A 514 -19.42 -12.49 9.41
C HIS A 514 -20.29 -11.70 10.39
N GLN A 515 -20.52 -12.25 11.59
CA GLN A 515 -21.23 -11.59 12.68
C GLN A 515 -20.27 -10.93 13.68
N ARG A 516 -18.97 -11.22 13.56
CA ARG A 516 -17.92 -10.62 14.36
C ARG A 516 -17.75 -9.16 13.99
N TYR A 517 -17.54 -8.31 14.99
CA TYR A 517 -17.30 -6.89 14.74
C TYR A 517 -16.04 -6.65 13.90
N THR A 518 -16.08 -5.58 13.10
CA THR A 518 -14.89 -4.97 12.49
C THR A 518 -14.17 -4.07 13.50
N ALA A 519 -12.93 -3.67 13.19
CA ALA A 519 -12.18 -2.73 14.04
C ALA A 519 -12.96 -1.41 14.23
N GLU A 520 -13.52 -0.86 13.15
CA GLU A 520 -14.38 0.32 13.17
C GLU A 520 -15.59 0.15 14.11
N GLN A 521 -16.27 -1.01 14.07
CA GLN A 521 -17.42 -1.29 14.95
C GLN A 521 -17.00 -1.36 16.43
N VAL A 522 -15.85 -1.99 16.73
CA VAL A 522 -15.28 -2.00 18.09
C VAL A 522 -15.01 -0.58 18.58
N LEU A 523 -14.42 0.29 17.74
CA LEU A 523 -14.12 1.69 18.11
C LEU A 523 -15.38 2.54 18.37
N LYS A 524 -16.52 2.17 17.77
CA LYS A 524 -17.81 2.85 17.97
C LYS A 524 -18.60 2.30 19.16
N HIS A 525 -18.19 1.16 19.73
CA HIS A 525 -18.91 0.54 20.83
C HIS A 525 -18.92 1.44 22.09
N SER A 526 -20.00 1.39 22.86
CA SER A 526 -20.21 2.24 24.05
C SER A 526 -19.12 2.07 25.11
N TRP A 527 -18.62 0.85 25.30
CA TRP A 527 -17.52 0.55 26.22
C TRP A 527 -16.18 1.23 25.83
N ILE A 528 -15.98 1.52 24.54
CA ILE A 528 -14.80 2.26 24.06
C ILE A 528 -15.05 3.77 24.05
N THR A 529 -16.19 4.21 23.52
CA THR A 529 -16.51 5.64 23.35
C THR A 529 -16.82 6.33 24.68
N CYS A 530 -17.43 5.63 25.63
CA CYS A 530 -17.73 6.11 26.98
C CYS A 530 -16.70 5.63 28.01
N ARG A 531 -15.42 5.46 27.63
CA ARG A 531 -14.38 4.97 28.56
C ARG A 531 -14.27 5.79 29.84
N ASP A 532 -14.60 7.08 29.78
CA ASP A 532 -14.51 8.00 30.90
C ASP A 532 -15.60 7.81 31.95
N THR A 533 -16.59 6.96 31.68
CA THR A 533 -17.64 6.58 32.63
C THR A 533 -17.46 5.15 33.15
N LEU A 534 -16.42 4.43 32.73
CA LEU A 534 -16.17 3.05 33.15
C LEU A 534 -15.74 2.96 34.62
N PRO A 535 -16.08 1.85 35.30
CA PRO A 535 -15.72 1.64 36.69
C PRO A 535 -14.20 1.64 36.90
N HIS A 536 -13.77 2.23 38.01
CA HIS A 536 -12.39 2.22 38.49
C HIS A 536 -12.10 1.05 39.43
N PHE A 537 -13.02 0.10 39.57
CA PHE A 537 -12.82 -1.05 40.44
C PHE A 537 -11.64 -1.87 39.96
N GLN A 538 -10.79 -2.24 40.91
CA GLN A 538 -9.62 -3.07 40.65
C GLN A 538 -10.07 -4.48 40.29
N LEU A 539 -9.60 -4.99 39.15
CA LEU A 539 -9.83 -6.37 38.73
C LEU A 539 -8.95 -7.32 39.56
N THR A 540 -9.53 -8.40 40.08
CA THR A 540 -8.82 -9.41 40.87
C THR A 540 -8.03 -10.31 39.92
N ARG A 541 -6.71 -10.44 40.10
CA ARG A 541 -5.89 -11.21 39.17
C ARG A 541 -5.15 -12.33 39.88
N HIS A 542 -5.02 -13.46 39.20
CA HIS A 542 -4.19 -14.56 39.66
C HIS A 542 -2.72 -14.14 39.65
N ASP A 543 -2.00 -14.41 40.75
CA ASP A 543 -0.58 -14.10 40.91
C ASP A 543 0.31 -15.14 40.18
N ALA A 544 -0.04 -15.45 38.93
CA ALA A 544 0.62 -16.46 38.10
C ALA A 544 0.65 -16.07 36.61
N PRO A 545 1.29 -14.94 36.23
CA PRO A 545 1.36 -14.48 34.84
C PRO A 545 2.01 -15.50 33.90
N HIS A 546 2.89 -16.35 34.41
CA HIS A 546 3.52 -17.43 33.65
C HIS A 546 2.51 -18.50 33.16
N LEU A 547 1.48 -18.81 33.95
CA LEU A 547 0.42 -19.76 33.55
C LEU A 547 -0.43 -19.17 32.43
N VAL A 548 -0.77 -17.87 32.53
CA VAL A 548 -1.53 -17.15 31.50
C VAL A 548 -0.75 -17.12 30.19
N LYS A 549 0.56 -16.84 30.24
CA LYS A 549 1.43 -16.89 29.06
C LYS A 549 1.49 -18.29 28.44
N GLY A 550 1.65 -19.32 29.27
CA GLY A 550 1.64 -20.71 28.82
C GLY A 550 0.33 -21.11 28.13
N ALA A 551 -0.81 -20.76 28.74
CA ALA A 551 -2.14 -20.99 28.18
C ALA A 551 -2.36 -20.22 26.85
N MET A 552 -1.87 -18.98 26.77
CA MET A 552 -1.94 -18.18 25.56
C MET A 552 -1.11 -18.81 24.44
N ALA A 553 0.13 -19.22 24.73
CA ALA A 553 0.99 -19.92 23.79
C ALA A 553 0.37 -21.24 23.30
N ALA A 554 -0.23 -22.02 24.21
CA ALA A 554 -0.95 -23.25 23.85
C ALA A 554 -2.13 -22.95 22.90
N THR A 555 -2.89 -21.88 23.16
CA THR A 555 -4.02 -21.46 22.32
C THR A 555 -3.58 -21.10 20.90
N TYR A 556 -2.56 -20.25 20.75
CA TYR A 556 -2.04 -19.88 19.43
C TYR A 556 -1.34 -21.05 18.73
N SER A 557 -0.67 -21.92 19.48
CA SER A 557 -0.09 -23.15 18.94
C SER A 557 -1.17 -24.06 18.34
N ALA A 558 -2.27 -24.29 19.07
CA ALA A 558 -3.41 -25.09 18.61
C ALA A 558 -4.05 -24.50 17.33
N LEU A 559 -4.21 -23.18 17.27
CA LEU A 559 -4.73 -22.48 16.08
C LEU A 559 -3.79 -22.57 14.86
N SER A 560 -2.49 -22.72 15.08
CA SER A 560 -1.47 -22.79 14.02
C SER A 560 -1.19 -24.21 13.52
N GLN A 561 -1.61 -25.25 14.25
CA GLN A 561 -1.41 -26.64 13.86
C GLN A 561 -2.23 -26.97 12.61
N LYS A 562 -1.54 -27.15 11.49
CA LYS A 562 -2.14 -27.74 10.30
C LYS A 562 -2.50 -29.18 10.61
N THR A 563 -3.74 -29.58 10.36
CA THR A 563 -4.10 -31.00 10.24
C THR A 563 -3.08 -31.66 9.31
N SER A 564 -2.42 -32.72 9.79
CA SER A 564 -1.37 -33.42 9.08
C SER A 564 -1.78 -33.64 7.62
N GLN A 565 -1.07 -33.02 6.69
CA GLN A 565 -1.29 -33.30 5.27
C GLN A 565 -1.07 -34.81 5.07
N PRO A 566 -1.98 -35.51 4.37
CA PRO A 566 -1.78 -36.92 4.11
C PRO A 566 -0.45 -37.09 3.37
N VAL A 567 0.40 -37.98 3.88
CA VAL A 567 1.66 -38.31 3.23
C VAL A 567 1.31 -38.93 1.88
N LEU A 568 1.81 -38.33 0.81
CA LEU A 568 1.60 -38.85 -0.54
C LEU A 568 2.24 -40.24 -0.63
N GLU A 569 1.43 -41.25 -0.98
CA GLU A 569 1.94 -42.58 -1.26
C GLU A 569 2.80 -42.59 -2.53
N PRO A 570 3.70 -43.57 -2.69
CA PRO A 570 4.47 -43.73 -3.92
C PRO A 570 3.58 -43.70 -5.17
N VAL A 571 4.08 -43.14 -6.28
CA VAL A 571 3.32 -43.05 -7.55
C VAL A 571 2.74 -44.40 -8.00
N ALA A 572 3.39 -45.51 -7.64
CA ALA A 572 2.93 -46.87 -7.91
C ALA A 572 1.63 -47.27 -7.20
N ALA A 573 1.25 -46.58 -6.12
CA ALA A 573 -0.03 -46.75 -5.44
C ALA A 573 -1.21 -46.13 -6.24
N SER A 574 -0.92 -45.26 -7.22
CA SER A 574 -1.95 -44.72 -8.11
C SER A 574 -2.49 -45.81 -9.05
N SER A 575 -3.81 -45.99 -9.04
CA SER A 575 -4.51 -46.90 -9.95
C SER A 575 -4.27 -46.60 -11.44
N LEU A 576 -3.91 -45.36 -11.79
CA LEU A 576 -3.52 -44.97 -13.15
C LEU A 576 -2.10 -45.44 -13.49
N ALA A 577 -1.17 -45.36 -12.53
CA ALA A 577 0.20 -45.83 -12.69
C ALA A 577 0.25 -47.37 -12.83
N GLN A 578 -0.58 -48.08 -12.05
CA GLN A 578 -0.75 -49.53 -12.16
C GLN A 578 -1.28 -49.97 -13.54
N ARG A 579 -2.24 -49.22 -14.10
CA ARG A 579 -2.74 -49.49 -15.47
C ARG A 579 -1.69 -49.23 -16.55
N ARG A 580 -0.79 -48.26 -16.34
CA ARG A 580 0.30 -47.95 -17.27
C ARG A 580 1.46 -48.93 -17.20
N SER A 581 1.76 -49.50 -16.04
CA SER A 581 2.76 -50.57 -15.92
C SER A 581 2.25 -51.87 -16.58
N MET A 582 0.95 -52.19 -16.44
CA MET A 582 0.35 -53.35 -17.11
C MET A 582 0.34 -53.23 -18.64
N LYS A 583 0.07 -52.04 -19.21
CA LYS A 583 0.14 -51.83 -20.67
C LYS A 583 1.55 -51.93 -21.26
N LYS A 584 2.60 -51.74 -20.46
CA LYS A 584 3.98 -51.91 -20.91
C LYS A 584 4.40 -53.38 -21.05
N LEU A 585 3.72 -54.30 -20.36
CA LEU A 585 4.01 -55.74 -20.42
C LEU A 585 3.35 -56.44 -21.61
N THR A 586 2.35 -55.84 -22.27
CA THR A 586 1.57 -56.49 -23.35
C THR A 586 1.93 -56.05 -24.77
N SER A 587 3.06 -55.34 -24.97
CA SER A 587 3.43 -54.78 -26.29
C SER A 587 4.79 -55.26 -26.85
N THR A 588 5.39 -56.30 -26.27
CA THR A 588 6.65 -56.87 -26.78
C THR A 588 6.63 -58.37 -27.04
N ASP A 589 5.46 -58.99 -27.10
CA ASP A 589 5.30 -60.36 -27.63
C ASP A 589 4.10 -60.41 -28.58
N MET A 590 4.35 -60.11 -29.86
CA MET A 590 3.75 -60.77 -31.04
C MET A 590 4.61 -60.49 -32.27
#